data_AF-A0A5P9JXA4-F1
#
_entry.id   AF-A0A5P9JXA4-F1
#
_cell.length_a   1.000
_cell.length_b   1.000
_cell.length_c   1.000
_cell.angle_alpha   90.00
_cell.angle_beta   90.00
_cell.angle_gamma   90.00
#
_symmetry.space_group_name_H-M   'P 1'
#
loop_
_entity.id
_entity.type
_entity.pdbx_description
1 polymer ?
#
loop_
_entity_poly.entity_id
_entity_poly.type
_entity_poly.pdbx_seq_one_letter_code
_entity_poly.pdbx_strand_id
1 'polypeptide(L)'
;MTHVVLYHHPEAHERRSGEVMASQHSPEDYRMIFAPDDFKWSGERAPGLPIICERDGSVSEPLLRFFGWSFRYKRTAISSMRDEAYILREWWAYLEGRGCRWDEVDDQVMIDWRERMKEVNKKLGADARRSKDLLSDQRIGRKLSTVFTFYESAAQAMLLDRELVGAKGPITFRAADRGKGRGGASIPPQATAHGSVRVWRCAEPSGRKATRRPTPDDTGVASVLAYLRSSAEHPAIGDRNWLIGRTEAEAGLRRDEVARFSVLALEAGLAKEGVKVPKPENRAEAVRAGWQPQLAGLDAVANWAEGRQAVLDGLERLERRHRTNVYITVTGKGQVTREVPFPIDLVRDLLAIGIWDVRRDQLLRWSNALQPPGPAEIFLSEKTRGPLEADAVGNLLKHAFNKCGIQGSGHRLRAYFATKLAERLWAEAFADNGFRWDQRVENFVLDRVAEALGHAKPTTTCRHYLDLGRMAYFKTGSKSALRAMRHVVNAMAAHHRRIPPEFYANVAELVERRGAGVPIDALLKAILEDPDYAVPSTTTSGSPAPFSFGDAPFLHIVPAKE
;
A
#
# COMPACT_ATOMS: atom_id res chain seq x y z
N MET A 1 30.81 19.40 21.54
CA MET A 1 30.65 18.71 22.84
C MET A 1 30.35 19.79 23.85
N THR A 2 29.10 19.90 24.30
CA THR A 2 28.67 20.92 25.26
C THR A 2 28.37 20.17 26.56
N HIS A 3 29.25 20.30 27.54
CA HIS A 3 29.09 19.67 28.86
C HIS A 3 28.02 20.42 29.64
N VAL A 4 26.99 19.68 30.10
CA VAL A 4 26.04 20.14 31.11
C VAL A 4 26.45 19.47 32.42
N VAL A 5 26.80 20.27 33.43
CA VAL A 5 27.16 19.81 34.78
C VAL A 5 25.96 20.07 35.69
N LEU A 6 25.48 19.03 36.39
CA LEU A 6 24.43 19.13 37.40
C LEU A 6 24.96 18.63 38.75
N TYR A 7 24.70 19.40 39.80
CA TYR A 7 25.14 19.14 41.18
C TYR A 7 24.22 18.11 41.87
N HIS A 8 24.84 17.17 42.59
CA HIS A 8 24.18 16.20 43.47
C HIS A 8 24.05 16.75 44.90
N HIS A 9 22.90 16.56 45.53
CA HIS A 9 22.71 16.65 46.98
C HIS A 9 22.17 15.30 47.49
N PRO A 10 22.71 14.71 48.58
CA PRO A 10 22.18 13.48 49.16
C PRO A 10 21.43 13.78 50.47
N GLU A 11 20.17 13.37 50.57
CA GLU A 11 19.55 13.08 51.87
C GLU A 11 18.75 11.79 51.75
N ALA A 12 19.18 10.80 52.54
CA ALA A 12 18.56 9.50 52.68
C ALA A 12 17.59 9.54 53.87
N HIS A 13 16.32 9.21 53.63
CA HIS A 13 15.35 8.93 54.68
C HIS A 13 14.85 7.48 54.55
N GLU A 14 15.19 6.65 55.53
CA GLU A 14 14.58 5.33 55.75
C GLU A 14 13.07 5.48 55.98
N ARG A 15 12.25 4.77 55.18
CA ARG A 15 10.81 4.63 55.41
C ARG A 15 10.44 3.17 55.62
N ARG A 16 9.69 2.96 56.71
CA ARG A 16 9.10 1.70 57.17
C ARG A 16 8.03 1.19 56.21
N SER A 17 7.98 -0.15 56.13
CA SER A 17 7.05 -0.99 55.38
C SER A 17 5.61 -0.89 55.88
N GLY A 18 4.84 0.02 55.29
CA GLY A 18 3.38 -0.06 55.19
C GLY A 18 3.02 -0.31 53.72
N GLU A 19 1.97 -1.06 53.46
CA GLU A 19 1.49 -1.44 52.12
C GLU A 19 1.25 -0.18 51.25
N VAL A 20 2.29 0.21 50.49
CA VAL A 20 2.26 1.37 49.60
C VAL A 20 1.38 1.00 48.44
N MET A 21 0.19 1.61 48.34
CA MET A 21 -0.53 1.67 47.07
C MET A 21 0.41 2.35 46.07
N ALA A 22 1.08 1.54 45.24
CA ALA A 22 1.98 2.03 44.21
C ALA A 22 1.22 3.07 43.38
N SER A 23 1.69 4.32 43.43
CA SER A 23 1.11 5.40 42.66
C SER A 23 1.21 5.01 41.19
N GLN A 24 0.06 4.86 40.54
CA GLN A 24 0.03 4.53 39.12
C GLN A 24 0.54 5.75 38.34
N HIS A 25 1.78 5.70 37.87
CA HIS A 25 2.32 6.72 36.98
C HIS A 25 1.62 6.66 35.62
N SER A 26 1.28 7.83 35.09
CA SER A 26 0.64 7.98 33.78
C SER A 26 1.70 8.13 32.70
N PRO A 27 1.53 7.55 31.50
CA PRO A 27 2.41 7.83 30.36
C PRO A 27 2.46 9.32 29.98
N GLU A 28 1.48 10.11 30.40
CA GLU A 28 1.42 11.56 30.18
C GLU A 28 2.39 12.34 31.08
N ASP A 29 2.83 11.75 32.20
CA ASP A 29 3.82 12.34 33.10
C ASP A 29 5.23 12.40 32.44
N TYR A 30 5.41 11.67 31.33
CA TYR A 30 6.63 11.64 30.54
C TYR A 30 6.43 12.50 29.29
N ARG A 31 7.05 13.67 29.29
CA ARG A 31 6.95 14.59 28.14
C ARG A 31 7.63 13.95 26.93
N MET A 32 6.94 13.92 25.80
CA MET A 32 7.50 13.45 24.54
C MET A 32 7.52 14.60 23.54
N ILE A 33 8.69 14.88 22.99
CA ILE A 33 8.90 15.86 21.93
C ILE A 33 9.56 15.19 20.72
N PHE A 34 9.50 15.86 19.57
CA PHE A 34 10.16 15.41 18.36
C PHE A 34 11.18 16.46 17.96
N ALA A 35 12.38 16.02 17.59
CA ALA A 35 13.49 16.90 17.28
C ALA A 35 13.14 17.90 16.15
N PRO A 36 13.56 19.17 16.24
CA PRO A 36 13.33 20.17 15.19
C PRO A 36 14.12 19.87 13.90
N ASP A 37 13.86 20.64 12.84
CA ASP A 37 14.42 20.40 11.50
C ASP A 37 15.95 20.50 11.42
N ASP A 38 16.56 21.26 12.33
CA ASP A 38 18.00 21.52 12.43
C ASP A 38 18.72 20.56 13.40
N PHE A 39 17.98 19.70 14.13
CA PHE A 39 18.56 18.74 15.05
C PHE A 39 19.49 17.75 14.33
N LYS A 40 20.66 17.51 14.92
CA LYS A 40 21.66 16.57 14.40
C LYS A 40 21.95 15.46 15.39
N TRP A 41 21.93 14.22 14.92
CA TRP A 41 22.40 13.05 15.66
C TRP A 41 23.67 12.52 15.01
N SER A 42 24.78 12.46 15.76
CA SER A 42 26.09 12.06 15.23
C SER A 42 26.51 12.84 13.96
N GLY A 43 26.15 14.12 13.87
CA GLY A 43 26.47 15.01 12.74
C GLY A 43 25.46 14.99 11.58
N GLU A 44 24.58 14.00 11.52
CA GLU A 44 23.54 13.88 10.49
C GLU A 44 22.23 14.54 10.93
N ARG A 45 21.51 15.20 10.00
CA ARG A 45 20.20 15.79 10.29
C ARG A 45 19.19 14.69 10.62
N ALA A 46 18.59 14.75 11.81
CA ALA A 46 17.62 13.78 12.29
C ALA A 46 16.30 14.46 12.71
N PRO A 47 15.63 15.17 11.78
CA PRO A 47 14.40 15.89 12.09
C PRO A 47 13.30 14.91 12.48
N GLY A 48 12.57 15.24 13.54
CA GLY A 48 11.50 14.42 14.09
C GLY A 48 11.96 13.22 14.92
N LEU A 49 13.26 13.09 15.25
CA LEU A 49 13.75 12.02 16.12
C LEU A 49 13.01 12.10 17.48
N PRO A 50 12.45 10.98 18.00
CA PRO A 50 11.72 11.03 19.27
C PRO A 50 12.66 11.30 20.45
N ILE A 51 12.23 12.20 21.33
CA ILE A 51 12.91 12.52 22.59
C ILE A 51 11.87 12.38 23.70
N ILE A 52 12.11 11.46 24.62
CA ILE A 52 11.26 11.22 25.79
C ILE A 52 11.99 11.79 27.01
N CYS A 53 11.28 12.59 27.79
CA CYS A 53 11.76 13.16 29.03
C CYS A 53 11.20 12.37 30.21
N GLU A 54 12.03 12.24 31.25
CA GLU A 54 11.63 11.76 32.57
C GLU A 54 10.70 12.78 33.24
N ARG A 55 10.12 12.41 34.39
CA ARG A 55 9.13 13.24 35.11
C ARG A 55 9.70 14.55 35.67
N ASP A 56 11.00 14.58 35.92
CA ASP A 56 11.74 15.79 36.32
C ASP A 56 12.05 16.71 35.13
N GLY A 57 11.66 16.31 33.91
CA GLY A 57 11.91 17.03 32.67
C GLY A 57 13.28 16.76 32.05
N SER A 58 14.15 15.98 32.71
CA SER A 58 15.41 15.54 32.14
C SER A 58 15.17 14.60 30.95
N VAL A 59 16.13 14.48 30.04
CA VAL A 59 16.00 13.60 28.88
C VAL A 59 16.31 12.17 29.29
N SER A 60 15.42 11.22 28.92
CA SER A 60 15.67 9.80 29.10
C SER A 60 16.78 9.33 28.16
N GLU A 61 18.01 9.33 28.66
CA GLU A 61 19.20 8.99 27.89
C GLU A 61 19.11 7.60 27.23
N PRO A 62 18.63 6.52 27.89
CA PRO A 62 18.51 5.21 27.26
C PRO A 62 17.61 5.21 26.03
N LEU A 63 16.46 5.89 26.11
CA LEU A 63 15.50 5.98 25.01
C LEU A 63 16.03 6.85 23.87
N LEU A 64 16.65 8.00 24.19
CA LEU A 64 17.26 8.86 23.18
C LEU A 64 18.37 8.13 22.41
N ARG A 65 19.28 7.43 23.13
CA ARG A 65 20.35 6.65 22.52
C ARG A 65 19.81 5.49 21.68
N PHE A 66 18.74 4.81 22.11
CA PHE A 66 18.09 3.77 21.31
C PHE A 66 17.52 4.32 19.99
N PHE A 67 16.83 5.46 20.01
CA PHE A 67 16.32 6.09 18.79
C PHE A 67 17.45 6.61 17.90
N GLY A 68 18.47 7.21 18.50
CA GLY A 68 19.67 7.65 17.80
C GLY A 68 20.43 6.53 17.12
N TRP A 69 20.60 5.39 17.79
CA TRP A 69 21.14 4.15 17.21
C TRP A 69 20.24 3.65 16.07
N SER A 70 18.92 3.61 16.29
CA SER A 70 17.96 3.17 15.28
C SER A 70 18.02 4.03 14.01
N PHE A 71 18.25 5.33 14.16
CA PHE A 71 18.46 6.28 13.06
C PHE A 71 19.79 6.04 12.36
N ARG A 72 20.90 6.03 13.10
CA ARG A 72 22.27 5.84 12.57
C ARG A 72 22.41 4.55 11.76
N TYR A 73 21.83 3.46 12.25
CA TYR A 73 21.89 2.15 11.58
C TYR A 73 20.68 1.87 10.69
N LYS A 74 19.82 2.87 10.45
CA LYS A 74 18.63 2.79 9.59
C LYS A 74 17.74 1.58 9.92
N ARG A 75 17.61 1.21 11.20
CA ARG A 75 16.74 0.10 11.65
C ARG A 75 15.31 0.33 11.19
N THR A 76 14.83 1.55 11.35
CA THR A 76 13.47 1.94 10.97
C THR A 76 13.46 3.42 10.59
N ALA A 77 12.44 3.85 9.84
CA ALA A 77 12.27 5.26 9.50
C ALA A 77 11.85 6.05 10.75
N ILE A 78 12.27 7.32 10.87
CA ILE A 78 11.90 8.21 12.00
C ILE A 78 10.38 8.26 12.21
N SER A 79 9.59 8.32 11.13
CA SER A 79 8.13 8.30 11.20
C SER A 79 7.55 7.03 11.85
N SER A 80 8.26 5.90 11.75
CA SER A 80 7.89 4.65 12.41
C SER A 80 8.39 4.59 13.85
N MET A 81 9.47 5.30 14.19
CA MET A 81 9.93 5.45 15.58
C MET A 81 8.93 6.22 16.43
N ARG A 82 8.10 7.09 15.84
CA ARG A 82 7.04 7.80 16.57
C ARG A 82 6.08 6.84 17.28
N ASP A 83 5.62 5.81 16.59
CA ASP A 83 4.77 4.76 17.20
C ASP A 83 5.52 4.04 18.32
N GLU A 84 6.79 3.70 18.09
CA GLU A 84 7.63 3.03 19.10
C GLU A 84 7.87 3.91 20.33
N ALA A 85 8.01 5.22 20.16
CA ALA A 85 8.18 6.18 21.25
C ALA A 85 6.96 6.25 22.16
N TYR A 86 5.74 6.24 21.61
CA TYR A 86 4.53 6.14 22.44
C TYR A 86 4.50 4.85 23.26
N ILE A 87 4.94 3.73 22.66
CA ILE A 87 4.99 2.42 23.32
C ILE A 87 6.04 2.40 24.43
N LEU A 88 7.27 2.87 24.13
CA LEU A 88 8.38 2.88 25.08
C LEU A 88 8.13 3.87 26.22
N ARG A 89 7.43 4.98 25.96
CA ARG A 89 6.96 5.90 27.01
C ARG A 89 5.99 5.24 27.99
N GLU A 90 5.02 4.49 27.46
CA GLU A 90 4.08 3.74 28.31
C GLU A 90 4.77 2.62 29.08
N TRP A 91 5.76 1.97 28.47
CA TRP A 91 6.61 0.99 29.15
C TRP A 91 7.43 1.63 30.29
N TRP A 92 8.02 2.80 30.07
CA TRP A 92 8.76 3.55 31.10
C TRP A 92 7.88 3.90 32.30
N ALA A 93 6.68 4.43 32.04
CA ALA A 93 5.69 4.71 33.08
C ALA A 93 5.32 3.45 33.89
N TYR A 94 5.21 2.30 33.22
CA TYR A 94 4.96 1.03 33.87
C TYR A 94 6.13 0.60 34.79
N LEU A 95 7.38 0.75 34.33
CA LEU A 95 8.58 0.39 35.08
C LEU A 95 8.74 1.23 36.34
N GLU A 96 8.61 2.57 36.22
CA GLU A 96 8.71 3.46 37.39
C GLU A 96 7.59 3.17 38.39
N GLY A 97 6.35 2.93 37.91
CA GLY A 97 5.23 2.63 38.80
C GLY A 97 5.37 1.30 39.55
N ARG A 98 6.25 0.42 39.06
CA ARG A 98 6.65 -0.83 39.72
C ARG A 98 7.89 -0.65 40.61
N GLY A 99 8.60 0.48 40.53
CA GLY A 99 9.90 0.67 41.14
C GLY A 99 10.98 -0.24 40.53
N CYS A 100 10.82 -0.64 39.26
CA CYS A 100 11.77 -1.52 38.56
C CYS A 100 12.67 -0.66 37.67
N ARG A 101 13.98 -0.78 37.83
CA ARG A 101 14.92 -0.11 36.92
C ARG A 101 14.84 -0.75 35.54
N TRP A 102 15.00 0.06 34.50
CA TRP A 102 14.88 -0.43 33.12
C TRP A 102 15.90 -1.53 32.79
N ASP A 103 17.08 -1.56 33.43
CA ASP A 103 18.18 -2.52 33.22
C ASP A 103 18.10 -3.78 34.11
N GLU A 104 17.05 -3.88 34.94
CA GLU A 104 16.75 -5.01 35.82
C GLU A 104 15.54 -5.84 35.33
N VAL A 105 15.07 -5.57 34.11
CA VAL A 105 13.90 -6.22 33.53
C VAL A 105 14.22 -7.66 33.12
N ASP A 106 13.31 -8.56 33.47
CA ASP A 106 13.29 -9.96 33.05
C ASP A 106 11.99 -10.32 32.29
N ASP A 107 11.88 -11.59 31.92
CA ASP A 107 10.67 -12.12 31.28
C ASP A 107 9.40 -11.92 32.13
N GLN A 108 9.50 -11.99 33.46
CA GLN A 108 8.34 -11.87 34.35
C GLN A 108 7.78 -10.45 34.33
N VAL A 109 8.64 -9.42 34.34
CA VAL A 109 8.19 -8.02 34.27
C VAL A 109 7.43 -7.75 32.95
N MET A 110 7.89 -8.32 31.83
CA MET A 110 7.20 -8.21 30.54
C MET A 110 5.87 -9.01 30.51
N ILE A 111 5.82 -10.20 31.12
CA ILE A 111 4.58 -10.99 31.29
C ILE A 111 3.56 -10.18 32.08
N ASP A 112 3.96 -9.60 33.21
CA ASP A 112 3.06 -8.85 34.09
C ASP A 112 2.49 -7.62 33.37
N TRP A 113 3.28 -6.94 32.54
CA TRP A 113 2.79 -5.82 31.73
C TRP A 113 1.78 -6.26 30.66
N ARG A 114 2.03 -7.40 30.02
CA ARG A 114 1.06 -8.02 29.09
C ARG A 114 -0.28 -8.29 29.80
N GLU A 115 -0.23 -8.94 30.95
CA GLU A 115 -1.44 -9.30 31.69
C GLU A 115 -2.17 -8.06 32.23
N ARG A 116 -1.44 -7.02 32.64
CA ARG A 116 -2.04 -5.71 32.97
C ARG A 116 -2.81 -5.11 31.78
N MET A 117 -2.23 -5.12 30.58
CA MET A 117 -2.94 -4.62 29.38
C MET A 117 -4.20 -5.44 29.05
N LYS A 118 -4.15 -6.76 29.22
CA LYS A 118 -5.31 -7.63 29.03
C LYS A 118 -6.39 -7.40 30.08
N GLU A 119 -6.01 -7.18 31.34
CA GLU A 119 -6.96 -6.90 32.41
C GLU A 119 -7.66 -5.54 32.21
N VAL A 120 -6.92 -4.51 31.76
CA VAL A 120 -7.53 -3.22 31.36
C VAL A 120 -8.55 -3.44 30.25
N ASN A 121 -8.23 -4.25 29.23
CA ASN A 121 -9.19 -4.59 28.18
C ASN A 121 -10.41 -5.34 28.72
N LYS A 122 -10.25 -6.25 29.68
CA LYS A 122 -11.34 -7.02 30.28
C LYS A 122 -12.29 -6.11 31.06
N LYS A 123 -11.74 -5.19 31.85
CA LYS A 123 -12.50 -4.18 32.60
C LYS A 123 -13.27 -3.24 31.67
N LEU A 124 -12.62 -2.73 30.62
CA LEU A 124 -13.27 -1.88 29.62
C LEU A 124 -14.28 -2.65 28.76
N GLY A 125 -14.02 -3.93 28.49
CA GLY A 125 -14.84 -4.77 27.59
C GLY A 125 -16.21 -5.14 28.16
N ALA A 126 -16.38 -5.11 29.49
CA ALA A 126 -17.68 -5.28 30.12
C ALA A 126 -18.65 -4.15 29.76
N ASP A 127 -18.15 -2.92 29.68
CA ASP A 127 -18.96 -1.72 29.38
C ASP A 127 -18.92 -1.31 27.90
N ALA A 128 -17.91 -1.75 27.14
CA ALA A 128 -17.59 -1.13 25.87
C ALA A 128 -17.42 -2.11 24.71
N ARG A 129 -18.53 -2.64 24.19
CA ARG A 129 -18.56 -3.18 22.81
C ARG A 129 -18.21 -2.14 21.73
N ARG A 130 -18.00 -0.87 22.10
CA ARG A 130 -17.69 0.24 21.19
C ARG A 130 -16.44 1.08 21.56
N SER A 131 -15.74 0.81 22.65
CA SER A 131 -14.59 1.67 22.99
C SER A 131 -13.45 1.43 21.99
N LYS A 132 -12.97 2.52 21.39
CA LYS A 132 -11.78 2.55 20.53
C LYS A 132 -10.50 2.22 21.32
N ASP A 133 -10.59 2.16 22.64
CA ASP A 133 -9.47 2.04 23.58
C ASP A 133 -9.09 0.58 23.85
N LEU A 134 -9.95 -0.39 23.48
CA LEU A 134 -9.61 -1.81 23.59
C LEU A 134 -8.41 -2.14 22.69
N LEU A 135 -7.34 -2.62 23.31
CA LEU A 135 -6.13 -3.06 22.62
C LEU A 135 -6.32 -4.49 22.13
N SER A 136 -6.48 -4.69 20.81
CA SER A 136 -6.42 -6.06 20.27
C SER A 136 -5.13 -6.78 20.67
N ASP A 137 -5.13 -8.11 20.80
CA ASP A 137 -3.93 -8.91 21.12
C ASP A 137 -2.74 -8.59 20.20
N GLN A 138 -3.00 -8.22 18.94
CA GLN A 138 -1.97 -7.79 18.01
C GLN A 138 -1.29 -6.48 18.43
N ARG A 139 -2.06 -5.52 18.96
CA ARG A 139 -1.51 -4.25 19.47
C ARG A 139 -0.66 -4.53 20.71
N ILE A 140 -1.13 -5.39 21.61
CA ILE A 140 -0.36 -5.85 22.78
C ILE A 140 0.93 -6.53 22.34
N GLY A 141 0.85 -7.48 21.41
CA GLY A 141 2.02 -8.16 20.83
C GLY A 141 3.00 -7.20 20.15
N ARG A 142 2.49 -6.17 19.43
CA ARG A 142 3.33 -5.10 18.87
C ARG A 142 4.06 -4.32 19.96
N LYS A 143 3.36 -3.95 21.04
CA LYS A 143 3.97 -3.25 22.18
C LYS A 143 5.11 -4.05 22.80
N LEU A 144 4.86 -5.33 23.10
CA LEU A 144 5.85 -6.25 23.65
C LEU A 144 7.02 -6.47 22.68
N SER A 145 6.75 -6.57 21.38
CA SER A 145 7.82 -6.68 20.37
C SER A 145 8.70 -5.43 20.33
N THR A 146 8.13 -4.23 20.42
CA THR A 146 8.91 -2.99 20.47
C THR A 146 9.77 -2.91 21.73
N VAL A 147 9.22 -3.28 22.89
CA VAL A 147 9.99 -3.35 24.16
C VAL A 147 11.10 -4.39 24.07
N PHE A 148 10.81 -5.57 23.53
CA PHE A 148 11.83 -6.60 23.30
C PHE A 148 12.94 -6.10 22.38
N THR A 149 12.62 -5.42 21.27
CA THR A 149 13.62 -4.84 20.36
C THR A 149 14.49 -3.77 21.04
N PHE A 150 13.93 -2.96 21.95
CA PHE A 150 14.70 -2.03 22.77
C PHE A 150 15.77 -2.76 23.58
N TYR A 151 15.38 -3.81 24.32
CA TYR A 151 16.30 -4.61 25.12
C TYR A 151 17.31 -5.41 24.30
N GLU A 152 16.88 -5.98 23.18
CA GLU A 152 17.76 -6.70 22.26
C GLU A 152 18.86 -5.80 21.69
N SER A 153 18.53 -4.52 21.49
CA SER A 153 19.46 -3.54 20.91
C SER A 153 20.29 -2.80 21.97
N ALA A 154 20.03 -3.00 23.27
CA ALA A 154 20.61 -2.19 24.35
C ALA A 154 22.16 -2.21 24.36
N ALA A 155 22.77 -3.39 24.20
CA ALA A 155 24.22 -3.52 24.11
C ALA A 155 24.79 -2.84 22.85
N GLN A 156 24.14 -3.03 21.70
CA GLN A 156 24.56 -2.43 20.43
C GLN A 156 24.40 -0.90 20.40
N ALA A 157 23.42 -0.38 21.14
CA ALA A 157 23.22 1.04 21.36
C ALA A 157 24.13 1.63 22.45
N MET A 158 25.08 0.85 22.99
CA MET A 158 25.99 1.25 24.07
C MET A 158 25.23 1.78 25.30
N LEU A 159 24.10 1.15 25.62
CA LEU A 159 23.33 1.45 26.83
C LEU A 159 23.86 0.64 28.02
N LEU A 160 24.40 -0.55 27.77
CA LEU A 160 24.92 -1.49 28.77
C LEU A 160 26.12 -2.25 28.20
N ASP A 161 27.03 -2.64 29.09
CA ASP A 161 28.18 -3.49 28.75
C ASP A 161 27.82 -4.98 28.67
N ARG A 162 26.56 -5.35 28.96
CA ARG A 162 26.06 -6.72 28.95
C ARG A 162 24.81 -6.86 28.08
N GLU A 163 24.63 -8.04 27.49
CA GLU A 163 23.38 -8.39 26.81
C GLU A 163 22.29 -8.76 27.83
N LEU A 164 21.14 -8.09 27.76
CA LEU A 164 19.95 -8.45 28.56
C LEU A 164 19.11 -9.54 27.89
N VAL A 165 19.20 -9.66 26.56
CA VAL A 165 18.44 -10.63 25.76
C VAL A 165 19.34 -11.80 25.39
N GLY A 166 19.01 -13.00 25.88
CA GLY A 166 19.83 -14.19 25.64
C GLY A 166 19.03 -15.49 25.77
N ALA A 167 19.55 -16.62 25.28
CA ALA A 167 18.89 -17.93 25.47
C ALA A 167 18.74 -18.30 26.96
N LYS A 168 19.63 -17.77 27.80
CA LYS A 168 19.65 -17.89 29.26
C LYS A 168 19.77 -16.51 29.94
N GLY A 169 19.45 -15.42 29.23
CA GLY A 169 19.49 -14.07 29.78
C GLY A 169 18.24 -13.75 30.61
N PRO A 170 18.20 -12.59 31.29
CA PRO A 170 17.01 -12.11 32.00
C PRO A 170 15.76 -12.08 31.11
N ILE A 171 15.92 -11.63 29.86
CA ILE A 171 14.88 -11.67 28.84
C ILE A 171 15.24 -12.77 27.86
N THR A 172 14.40 -13.80 27.76
CA THR A 172 14.69 -14.94 26.89
C THR A 172 14.09 -14.78 25.50
N PHE A 173 14.80 -15.31 24.51
CA PHE A 173 14.33 -15.33 23.13
C PHE A 173 14.21 -16.76 22.59
N ARG A 174 13.38 -16.91 21.56
CA ARG A 174 13.37 -18.07 20.67
C ARG A 174 13.68 -17.62 19.25
N ALA A 175 14.26 -18.52 18.45
CA ALA A 175 14.32 -18.29 17.01
C ALA A 175 12.88 -18.24 16.48
N ALA A 176 12.56 -17.24 15.66
CA ALA A 176 11.34 -17.27 14.88
C ALA A 176 11.41 -18.51 13.99
N ASP A 177 10.43 -19.41 14.13
CA ASP A 177 10.28 -20.51 13.19
C ASP A 177 10.23 -19.92 11.79
N ARG A 178 11.26 -20.19 10.98
CA ARG A 178 11.22 -19.96 9.52
C ARG A 178 10.17 -20.85 8.84
N GLY A 179 9.38 -21.59 9.62
CA GLY A 179 8.30 -22.44 9.18
C GLY A 179 7.44 -21.72 8.15
N LYS A 180 7.05 -22.45 7.11
CA LYS A 180 6.33 -22.04 5.89
C LYS A 180 4.94 -21.39 6.14
N GLY A 181 4.66 -20.88 7.33
CA GLY A 181 3.37 -20.42 7.82
C GLY A 181 3.20 -18.89 7.84
N ARG A 182 2.56 -18.38 6.78
CA ARG A 182 1.53 -17.32 6.79
C ARG A 182 1.86 -15.97 7.46
N GLY A 183 2.48 -15.07 6.67
CA GLY A 183 1.86 -13.81 6.25
C GLY A 183 1.27 -12.87 7.31
N GLY A 184 1.88 -12.75 8.49
CA GLY A 184 1.48 -11.81 9.53
C GLY A 184 2.49 -10.69 9.73
N ALA A 185 2.08 -9.46 9.37
CA ALA A 185 2.62 -8.16 9.75
C ALA A 185 4.14 -7.90 9.62
N SER A 186 4.41 -6.93 8.76
CA SER A 186 5.61 -6.12 8.51
C SER A 186 6.34 -5.60 9.75
N ILE A 187 6.93 -6.46 10.57
CA ILE A 187 8.17 -6.05 11.25
C ILE A 187 9.23 -6.15 10.14
N PRO A 188 9.86 -5.05 9.72
CA PRO A 188 10.96 -5.15 8.78
C PRO A 188 11.97 -6.10 9.45
N PRO A 189 12.29 -7.25 8.84
CA PRO A 189 13.35 -8.07 9.36
C PRO A 189 14.58 -7.15 9.33
N GLN A 190 15.14 -6.85 10.51
CA GLN A 190 16.56 -6.57 10.57
C GLN A 190 17.21 -7.86 10.07
N ALA A 191 17.37 -7.93 8.75
CA ALA A 191 18.22 -8.89 8.09
C ALA A 191 19.64 -8.48 8.49
N THR A 192 20.03 -8.81 9.72
CA THR A 192 21.42 -9.15 9.96
C THR A 192 21.73 -10.24 8.94
N ALA A 193 22.78 -10.05 8.16
CA ALA A 193 23.03 -10.76 6.90
C ALA A 193 22.93 -12.30 7.02
N HIS A 194 22.97 -12.88 8.23
CA HIS A 194 22.79 -14.31 8.46
C HIS A 194 21.97 -14.70 9.73
N GLY A 195 21.28 -13.77 10.39
CA GLY A 195 20.58 -14.06 11.67
C GLY A 195 19.15 -14.58 11.50
N SER A 196 18.76 -15.58 12.29
CA SER A 196 17.34 -15.88 12.54
C SER A 196 16.71 -14.71 13.28
N VAL A 197 15.54 -14.22 12.84
CA VAL A 197 14.75 -13.23 13.59
C VAL A 197 14.51 -13.78 15.00
N ARG A 198 14.90 -13.03 16.03
CA ARG A 198 14.66 -13.40 17.43
C ARG A 198 13.31 -12.84 17.85
N VAL A 199 12.56 -13.64 18.60
CA VAL A 199 11.26 -13.25 19.15
C VAL A 199 11.30 -13.56 20.63
N TRP A 200 10.72 -12.67 21.44
CA TRP A 200 10.54 -12.91 22.86
C TRP A 200 9.93 -14.30 23.12
N ARG A 201 10.57 -15.10 23.97
CA ARG A 201 10.22 -16.52 24.17
C ARG A 201 8.78 -16.67 24.66
N CYS A 202 8.37 -15.79 25.56
CA CYS A 202 7.05 -15.78 26.18
C CYS A 202 6.01 -15.04 25.32
N ALA A 203 6.36 -14.59 24.11
CA ALA A 203 5.39 -13.98 23.19
C ALA A 203 4.30 -14.99 22.83
N GLU A 204 3.05 -14.60 23.08
CA GLU A 204 1.91 -15.39 22.63
C GLU A 204 1.87 -15.40 21.10
N PRO A 205 1.60 -16.55 20.48
CA PRO A 205 1.39 -16.59 19.05
C PRO A 205 0.20 -15.68 18.74
N SER A 206 0.44 -14.60 18.01
CA SER A 206 -0.65 -13.77 17.50
C SER A 206 -1.41 -14.61 16.47
N GLY A 207 -2.38 -15.40 16.94
CA GLY A 207 -3.13 -16.41 16.19
C GLY A 207 -4.08 -15.82 15.16
N ARG A 208 -3.73 -14.68 14.55
CA ARG A 208 -4.57 -14.06 13.54
C ARG A 208 -4.59 -15.00 12.34
N LYS A 209 -5.69 -15.73 12.18
CA LYS A 209 -6.17 -16.07 10.85
C LYS A 209 -6.22 -14.73 10.13
N ALA A 210 -5.29 -14.52 9.19
CA ALA A 210 -5.30 -13.33 8.36
C ALA A 210 -6.74 -13.15 7.90
N THR A 211 -7.41 -12.10 8.41
CA THR A 211 -8.81 -11.87 8.06
C THR A 211 -8.79 -11.71 6.56
N ARG A 212 -9.28 -12.73 5.85
CA ARG A 212 -9.34 -12.72 4.41
C ARG A 212 -10.35 -11.63 4.09
N ARG A 213 -9.85 -10.45 3.80
CA ARG A 213 -10.64 -9.36 3.25
C ARG A 213 -10.57 -9.59 1.74
N PRO A 214 -11.59 -10.22 1.14
CA PRO A 214 -11.55 -10.50 -0.29
C PRO A 214 -11.40 -9.18 -1.06
N THR A 215 -10.73 -9.25 -2.20
CA THR A 215 -10.81 -8.17 -3.18
C THR A 215 -12.27 -8.10 -3.65
N PRO A 216 -12.93 -6.93 -3.65
CA PRO A 216 -14.29 -6.81 -4.16
C PRO A 216 -14.31 -7.20 -5.65
N ASP A 217 -15.43 -7.78 -6.09
CA ASP A 217 -15.71 -8.01 -7.50
C ASP A 217 -16.22 -6.74 -8.18
N ASP A 218 -16.53 -6.83 -9.48
CA ASP A 218 -16.96 -5.70 -10.30
C ASP A 218 -18.26 -5.07 -9.74
N THR A 219 -19.21 -5.91 -9.31
CA THR A 219 -20.46 -5.48 -8.67
C THR A 219 -20.22 -4.75 -7.35
N GLY A 220 -19.31 -5.26 -6.51
CA GLY A 220 -18.95 -4.64 -5.25
C GLY A 220 -18.26 -3.29 -5.46
N VAL A 221 -17.34 -3.19 -6.43
CA VAL A 221 -16.71 -1.91 -6.79
C VAL A 221 -17.75 -0.92 -7.31
N ALA A 222 -18.61 -1.33 -8.24
CA ALA A 222 -19.68 -0.49 -8.78
C ALA A 222 -20.61 0.03 -7.69
N SER A 223 -20.99 -0.82 -6.72
CA SER A 223 -21.83 -0.45 -5.58
C SER A 223 -21.16 0.61 -4.70
N VAL A 224 -19.87 0.47 -4.40
CA VAL A 224 -19.10 1.46 -3.63
C VAL A 224 -19.02 2.79 -4.37
N LEU A 225 -18.71 2.76 -5.68
CA LEU A 225 -18.60 3.96 -6.50
C LEU A 225 -19.96 4.69 -6.62
N ALA A 226 -21.04 3.95 -6.85
CA ALA A 226 -22.40 4.50 -6.90
C ALA A 226 -22.75 5.18 -5.56
N TYR A 227 -22.49 4.51 -4.43
CA TYR A 227 -22.71 5.09 -3.10
C TYR A 227 -21.91 6.39 -2.89
N LEU A 228 -20.62 6.40 -3.24
CA LEU A 228 -19.78 7.59 -3.11
C LEU A 228 -20.37 8.79 -3.87
N ARG A 229 -20.93 8.53 -5.07
CA ARG A 229 -21.55 9.56 -5.91
C ARG A 229 -22.89 10.05 -5.34
N SER A 230 -23.73 9.16 -4.84
CA SER A 230 -25.10 9.49 -4.43
C SER A 230 -25.27 9.86 -2.95
N SER A 231 -24.30 9.55 -2.09
CA SER A 231 -24.44 9.73 -0.63
C SER A 231 -24.21 11.15 -0.13
N ALA A 232 -23.66 12.04 -0.97
CA ALA A 232 -23.36 13.41 -0.60
C ALA A 232 -24.59 14.30 -0.77
N GLU A 233 -24.79 15.23 0.16
CA GLU A 233 -25.89 16.21 0.09
C GLU A 233 -25.78 17.13 -1.14
N HIS A 234 -24.54 17.51 -1.51
CA HIS A 234 -24.29 18.35 -2.67
C HIS A 234 -23.74 17.51 -3.83
N PRO A 235 -24.30 17.60 -5.06
CA PRO A 235 -23.86 16.80 -6.21
C PRO A 235 -22.36 16.86 -6.50
N ALA A 236 -21.77 18.07 -6.53
CA ALA A 236 -20.33 18.25 -6.72
C ALA A 236 -19.46 17.50 -5.68
N ILE A 237 -19.93 17.37 -4.43
CA ILE A 237 -19.21 16.59 -3.40
C ILE A 237 -19.35 15.09 -3.65
N GLY A 238 -20.51 14.66 -4.16
CA GLY A 238 -20.73 13.29 -4.63
C GLY A 238 -19.76 12.94 -5.76
N ASP A 239 -19.68 13.80 -6.79
CA ASP A 239 -18.77 13.63 -7.92
C ASP A 239 -17.29 13.61 -7.48
N ARG A 240 -16.89 14.50 -6.56
CA ARG A 240 -15.55 14.47 -5.94
C ARG A 240 -15.27 13.12 -5.28
N ASN A 241 -16.19 12.65 -4.44
CA ASN A 241 -16.04 11.41 -3.68
C ASN A 241 -15.98 10.18 -4.60
N TRP A 242 -16.78 10.19 -5.67
CA TRP A 242 -16.77 9.16 -6.71
C TRP A 242 -15.44 9.12 -7.48
N LEU A 243 -14.91 10.28 -7.91
CA LEU A 243 -13.60 10.37 -8.57
C LEU A 243 -12.45 9.90 -7.67
N ILE A 244 -12.51 10.18 -6.36
CA ILE A 244 -11.57 9.63 -5.36
C ILE A 244 -11.59 8.09 -5.40
N GLY A 245 -12.79 7.50 -5.35
CA GLY A 245 -12.96 6.05 -5.42
C GLY A 245 -12.45 5.46 -6.74
N ARG A 246 -12.76 6.09 -7.88
CA ARG A 246 -12.29 5.66 -9.20
C ARG A 246 -10.78 5.75 -9.33
N THR A 247 -10.16 6.81 -8.81
CA THR A 247 -8.69 6.95 -8.83
C THR A 247 -8.00 5.79 -8.07
N GLU A 248 -8.57 5.33 -6.95
CA GLU A 248 -8.04 4.13 -6.28
C GLU A 248 -8.35 2.82 -7.02
N ALA A 249 -9.52 2.72 -7.67
CA ALA A 249 -9.99 1.50 -8.33
C ALA A 249 -9.40 1.26 -9.73
N GLU A 250 -9.09 2.34 -10.48
CA GLU A 250 -8.70 2.29 -11.89
C GLU A 250 -7.25 2.71 -12.14
N ALA A 251 -6.66 3.53 -11.26
CA ALA A 251 -5.23 3.87 -11.30
C ALA A 251 -4.44 3.29 -10.12
N GLY A 252 -5.14 2.68 -9.15
CA GLY A 252 -4.48 1.98 -8.05
C GLY A 252 -3.73 2.88 -7.08
N LEU A 253 -4.07 4.17 -6.96
CA LEU A 253 -3.39 5.09 -6.03
C LEU A 253 -3.64 4.68 -4.57
N ARG A 254 -2.69 5.00 -3.68
CA ARG A 254 -2.92 4.96 -2.23
C ARG A 254 -3.70 6.20 -1.80
N ARG A 255 -4.44 6.13 -0.68
CA ARG A 255 -5.14 7.28 -0.11
C ARG A 255 -4.30 8.55 0.04
N ASP A 256 -3.01 8.41 0.37
CA ASP A 256 -2.09 9.54 0.54
C ASP A 256 -1.54 10.08 -0.79
N GLU A 257 -1.56 9.25 -1.83
CA GLU A 257 -1.25 9.64 -3.20
C GLU A 257 -2.47 10.34 -3.83
N VAL A 258 -3.68 9.85 -3.59
CA VAL A 258 -4.94 10.51 -4.03
C VAL A 258 -5.06 11.90 -3.41
N ALA A 259 -4.84 12.01 -2.09
CA ALA A 259 -4.88 13.28 -1.37
C ALA A 259 -3.90 14.34 -1.92
N ARG A 260 -2.76 13.90 -2.46
CA ARG A 260 -1.69 14.75 -3.01
C ARG A 260 -1.72 14.85 -4.54
N PHE A 261 -2.70 14.23 -5.18
CA PHE A 261 -2.77 14.21 -6.64
C PHE A 261 -3.15 15.59 -7.16
N SER A 262 -2.27 16.20 -7.95
CA SER A 262 -2.36 17.60 -8.33
C SER A 262 -2.69 17.81 -9.80
N VAL A 263 -3.26 18.98 -10.10
CA VAL A 263 -3.53 19.43 -11.47
C VAL A 263 -2.24 19.45 -12.30
N LEU A 264 -1.14 19.88 -11.69
CA LEU A 264 0.18 19.93 -12.32
C LEU A 264 0.71 18.54 -12.69
N ALA A 265 0.51 17.54 -11.84
CA ALA A 265 0.93 16.17 -12.14
C ALA A 265 0.15 15.61 -13.35
N LEU A 266 -1.17 15.85 -13.39
CA LEU A 266 -2.01 15.45 -14.52
C LEU A 266 -1.61 16.17 -15.82
N GLU A 267 -1.38 17.48 -15.76
CA GLU A 267 -0.93 18.27 -16.92
C GLU A 267 0.42 17.81 -17.44
N ALA A 268 1.38 17.50 -16.56
CA ALA A 268 2.67 16.96 -16.95
C ALA A 268 2.54 15.60 -17.65
N GLY A 269 1.65 14.72 -17.15
CA GLY A 269 1.34 13.44 -17.79
C GLY A 269 0.72 13.61 -19.18
N LEU A 270 -0.24 14.53 -19.33
CA LEU A 270 -0.84 14.87 -20.62
C LEU A 270 0.21 15.41 -21.61
N ALA A 271 1.07 16.33 -21.16
CA ALA A 271 2.10 16.93 -21.98
C ALA A 271 3.11 15.89 -22.50
N LYS A 272 3.46 14.90 -21.67
CA LYS A 272 4.33 13.77 -22.06
C LYS A 272 3.73 12.94 -23.19
N GLU A 273 2.41 12.81 -23.25
CA GLU A 273 1.67 12.13 -24.33
C GLU A 273 1.36 13.04 -25.53
N GLY A 274 1.84 14.28 -25.52
CA GLY A 274 1.64 15.26 -26.59
C GLY A 274 0.29 16.00 -26.53
N VAL A 275 -0.44 15.90 -25.41
CA VAL A 275 -1.67 16.65 -25.15
C VAL A 275 -1.30 17.92 -24.37
N LYS A 276 -1.23 19.05 -25.07
CA LYS A 276 -0.86 20.35 -24.48
C LYS A 276 -2.11 21.16 -24.16
N VAL A 277 -2.10 21.85 -23.02
CA VAL A 277 -3.11 22.87 -22.72
C VAL A 277 -2.91 24.03 -23.71
N PRO A 278 -3.93 24.39 -24.50
CA PRO A 278 -3.78 25.44 -25.50
C PRO A 278 -3.56 26.79 -24.84
N LYS A 279 -2.79 27.65 -25.51
CA LYS A 279 -2.66 29.07 -25.17
C LYS A 279 -3.40 29.86 -26.25
N PRO A 280 -4.29 30.79 -25.88
CA PRO A 280 -5.02 31.55 -26.89
C PRO A 280 -4.10 32.51 -27.64
N GLU A 281 -4.29 32.61 -28.96
CA GLU A 281 -3.60 33.58 -29.81
C GLU A 281 -4.08 35.01 -29.49
N ASN A 282 -5.40 35.20 -29.39
CA ASN A 282 -6.02 36.45 -28.96
C ASN A 282 -6.45 36.37 -27.49
N ARG A 283 -5.61 36.90 -26.59
CA ARG A 283 -5.87 36.87 -25.14
C ARG A 283 -7.17 37.57 -24.75
N ALA A 284 -7.48 38.73 -25.34
CA ALA A 284 -8.65 39.51 -24.94
C ALA A 284 -9.95 38.78 -25.31
N GLU A 285 -9.99 38.17 -26.49
CA GLU A 285 -11.12 37.35 -26.95
C GLU A 285 -11.28 36.09 -26.11
N ALA A 286 -10.19 35.38 -25.83
CA ALA A 286 -10.24 34.19 -24.98
C ALA A 286 -10.68 34.50 -23.55
N VAL A 287 -10.25 35.63 -22.97
CA VAL A 287 -10.74 36.09 -21.66
C VAL A 287 -12.25 36.32 -21.69
N ARG A 288 -12.77 36.95 -22.76
CA ARG A 288 -14.23 37.10 -22.95
C ARG A 288 -14.94 35.75 -23.11
N ALA A 289 -14.28 34.77 -23.71
CA ALA A 289 -14.75 33.39 -23.86
C ALA A 289 -14.54 32.51 -22.62
N GLY A 290 -14.06 33.07 -21.50
CA GLY A 290 -13.94 32.36 -20.22
C GLY A 290 -12.54 31.85 -19.87
N TRP A 291 -11.50 32.15 -20.66
CA TRP A 291 -10.12 31.86 -20.27
C TRP A 291 -9.68 32.71 -19.09
N GLN A 292 -9.03 32.09 -18.10
CA GLN A 292 -8.64 32.73 -16.85
C GLN A 292 -7.11 32.83 -16.72
N PRO A 293 -6.47 33.90 -17.24
CA PRO A 293 -5.01 34.04 -17.28
C PRO A 293 -4.33 34.10 -15.91
N GLN A 294 -5.08 34.43 -14.86
CA GLN A 294 -4.62 34.43 -13.47
C GLN A 294 -4.49 33.02 -12.88
N LEU A 295 -5.10 32.02 -13.51
CA LEU A 295 -4.94 30.62 -13.16
C LEU A 295 -3.91 29.98 -14.11
N ALA A 296 -3.35 28.85 -13.70
CA ALA A 296 -2.35 28.12 -14.47
C ALA A 296 -2.96 26.87 -15.12
N GLY A 297 -2.45 26.51 -16.30
CA GLY A 297 -2.66 25.20 -16.88
C GLY A 297 -4.12 24.82 -17.09
N LEU A 298 -4.48 23.62 -16.63
CA LEU A 298 -5.84 23.07 -16.77
C LEU A 298 -6.91 23.88 -16.02
N ASP A 299 -6.55 24.57 -14.92
CA ASP A 299 -7.49 25.45 -14.20
C ASP A 299 -7.83 26.70 -15.05
N ALA A 300 -6.87 27.20 -15.86
CA ALA A 300 -7.05 28.39 -16.70
C ALA A 300 -8.08 28.20 -17.82
N VAL A 301 -8.28 26.96 -18.26
CA VAL A 301 -9.19 26.63 -19.36
C VAL A 301 -10.56 26.14 -18.89
N ALA A 302 -10.83 26.10 -17.58
CA ALA A 302 -12.04 25.49 -17.01
C ALA A 302 -13.36 26.10 -17.53
N ASN A 303 -13.36 27.39 -17.86
CA ASN A 303 -14.51 28.10 -18.45
C ASN A 303 -14.34 28.42 -19.94
N TRP A 304 -13.20 28.05 -20.54
CA TRP A 304 -12.90 28.32 -21.94
C TRP A 304 -13.26 27.10 -22.80
N ALA A 305 -14.38 27.16 -23.52
CA ALA A 305 -14.92 26.02 -24.26
C ALA A 305 -13.95 25.47 -25.31
N GLU A 306 -13.34 26.32 -26.14
CA GLU A 306 -12.37 25.87 -27.14
C GLU A 306 -11.13 25.25 -26.48
N GLY A 307 -10.70 25.81 -25.35
CA GLY A 307 -9.58 25.31 -24.56
C GLY A 307 -9.81 23.89 -24.04
N ARG A 308 -11.01 23.64 -23.48
CA ARG A 308 -11.42 22.31 -23.01
C ARG A 308 -11.49 21.32 -24.17
N GLN A 309 -12.13 21.69 -25.27
CA GLN A 309 -12.30 20.82 -26.43
C GLN A 309 -10.95 20.40 -27.02
N ALA A 310 -9.99 21.33 -27.14
CA ALA A 310 -8.66 20.99 -27.67
C ALA A 310 -7.90 19.97 -26.83
N VAL A 311 -8.07 19.99 -25.49
CA VAL A 311 -7.50 18.97 -24.59
C VAL A 311 -8.20 17.63 -24.78
N LEU A 312 -9.53 17.62 -24.86
CA LEU A 312 -10.33 16.41 -25.10
C LEU A 312 -10.02 15.77 -26.46
N ASP A 313 -9.90 16.57 -27.52
CA ASP A 313 -9.48 16.11 -28.85
C ASP A 313 -8.07 15.48 -28.80
N GLY A 314 -7.20 15.98 -27.92
CA GLY A 314 -5.90 15.38 -27.65
C GLY A 314 -5.99 13.95 -27.11
N LEU A 315 -6.93 13.71 -26.19
CA LEU A 315 -7.21 12.37 -25.67
C LEU A 315 -7.82 11.46 -26.73
N GLU A 316 -8.75 11.97 -27.55
CA GLU A 316 -9.31 11.20 -28.67
C GLU A 316 -8.23 10.81 -29.68
N ARG A 317 -7.26 11.69 -29.96
CA ARG A 317 -6.10 11.36 -30.81
C ARG A 317 -5.20 10.28 -30.18
N LEU A 318 -5.16 10.14 -28.87
CA LEU A 318 -4.47 9.04 -28.21
C LEU A 318 -5.23 7.72 -28.40
N GLU A 319 -6.54 7.72 -28.19
CA GLU A 319 -7.41 6.55 -28.39
C GLU A 319 -7.38 6.05 -29.84
N ARG A 320 -7.43 6.95 -30.83
CA ARG A 320 -7.29 6.61 -32.26
C ARG A 320 -5.93 5.97 -32.60
N ARG A 321 -4.91 6.19 -31.76
CA ARG A 321 -3.59 5.53 -31.85
C ARG A 321 -3.51 4.26 -30.97
N HIS A 322 -4.65 3.72 -30.56
CA HIS A 322 -4.78 2.55 -29.69
C HIS A 322 -4.11 2.70 -28.32
N ARG A 323 -3.88 3.93 -27.85
CA ARG A 323 -3.47 4.17 -26.46
C ARG A 323 -4.69 3.97 -25.57
N THR A 324 -4.50 3.24 -24.47
CA THR A 324 -5.56 2.98 -23.49
C THR A 324 -5.34 3.74 -22.18
N ASN A 325 -4.10 4.22 -21.93
CA ASN A 325 -3.73 4.89 -20.68
C ASN A 325 -2.86 6.12 -20.96
N VAL A 326 -2.94 7.10 -20.08
CA VAL A 326 -1.95 8.18 -19.89
C VAL A 326 -1.11 7.82 -18.66
N TYR A 327 0.21 7.92 -18.78
CA TYR A 327 1.11 7.64 -17.66
C TYR A 327 1.40 8.92 -16.88
N ILE A 328 1.06 8.92 -15.59
CA ILE A 328 1.20 10.08 -14.71
C ILE A 328 2.20 9.78 -13.61
N THR A 329 3.18 10.67 -13.41
CA THR A 329 4.14 10.58 -12.33
C THR A 329 3.46 10.86 -10.98
N VAL A 330 3.52 9.90 -10.07
CA VAL A 330 2.96 10.01 -8.71
C VAL A 330 4.05 9.79 -7.68
N THR A 331 4.14 10.69 -6.69
CA THR A 331 5.05 10.57 -5.55
C THR A 331 4.37 9.82 -4.40
N GLY A 332 4.85 8.61 -4.12
CA GLY A 332 4.32 7.73 -3.09
C GLY A 332 5.06 7.80 -1.75
N LYS A 333 4.77 6.80 -0.90
CA LYS A 333 5.41 6.63 0.41
C LYS A 333 6.94 6.61 0.28
N GLY A 334 7.61 7.42 1.11
CA GLY A 334 9.07 7.53 1.11
C GLY A 334 9.62 8.42 -0.01
N GLN A 335 8.80 9.30 -0.60
CA GLN A 335 9.17 10.17 -1.72
C GLN A 335 9.60 9.39 -2.98
N VAL A 336 9.15 8.14 -3.10
CA VAL A 336 9.42 7.33 -4.29
C VAL A 336 8.42 7.72 -5.38
N THR A 337 8.94 8.23 -6.49
CA THR A 337 8.16 8.54 -7.69
C THR A 337 7.95 7.29 -8.53
N ARG A 338 6.83 7.23 -9.24
CA ARG A 338 6.56 6.19 -10.25
C ARG A 338 5.58 6.68 -11.30
N GLU A 339 5.62 6.06 -12.47
CA GLU A 339 4.59 6.23 -13.49
C GLU A 339 3.40 5.33 -13.18
N VAL A 340 2.21 5.92 -13.11
CA VAL A 340 0.96 5.21 -12.87
C VAL A 340 0.11 5.28 -14.13
N PRO A 341 -0.40 4.14 -14.65
CA PRO A 341 -1.31 4.16 -15.79
C PRO A 341 -2.70 4.65 -15.34
N PHE A 342 -3.18 5.72 -15.95
CA PHE A 342 -4.55 6.21 -15.81
C PHE A 342 -5.32 5.89 -17.11
N PRO A 343 -6.42 5.12 -17.06
CA PRO A 343 -7.27 4.93 -18.24
C PRO A 343 -7.71 6.27 -18.82
N ILE A 344 -7.76 6.39 -20.15
CA ILE A 344 -8.12 7.66 -20.81
C ILE A 344 -9.52 8.15 -20.36
N ASP A 345 -10.47 7.24 -20.16
CA ASP A 345 -11.79 7.58 -19.62
C ASP A 345 -11.72 8.21 -18.23
N LEU A 346 -10.88 7.66 -17.33
CA LEU A 346 -10.65 8.25 -16.01
C LEU A 346 -10.04 9.65 -16.13
N VAL A 347 -9.10 9.86 -17.06
CA VAL A 347 -8.51 11.18 -17.31
C VAL A 347 -9.57 12.17 -17.80
N ARG A 348 -10.45 11.74 -18.71
CA ARG A 348 -11.57 12.56 -19.21
C ARG A 348 -12.48 13.01 -18.07
N ASP A 349 -12.83 12.10 -17.16
CA ASP A 349 -13.69 12.41 -16.01
C ASP A 349 -12.98 13.28 -14.96
N LEU A 350 -11.68 13.07 -14.73
CA LEU A 350 -10.88 13.96 -13.87
C LEU A 350 -10.82 15.39 -14.42
N LEU A 351 -10.71 15.56 -15.73
CA LEU A 351 -10.72 16.86 -16.39
C LEU A 351 -12.10 17.52 -16.32
N ALA A 352 -13.12 16.87 -16.89
CA ALA A 352 -14.44 17.43 -17.04
C ALA A 352 -15.15 17.62 -15.69
N ILE A 353 -15.28 16.53 -14.93
CA ILE A 353 -16.02 16.54 -13.67
C ILE A 353 -15.12 17.06 -12.54
N GLY A 354 -13.89 16.53 -12.44
CA GLY A 354 -13.01 16.83 -11.31
C GLY A 354 -12.50 18.27 -11.28
N ILE A 355 -11.86 18.72 -12.37
CA ILE A 355 -11.17 20.01 -12.44
C ILE A 355 -12.14 21.11 -12.90
N TRP A 356 -12.76 20.93 -14.07
CA TRP A 356 -13.52 22.00 -14.72
C TRP A 356 -14.86 22.27 -14.07
N ASP A 357 -15.49 21.28 -13.44
CA ASP A 357 -16.75 21.46 -12.72
C ASP A 357 -16.53 21.56 -11.21
N VAL A 358 -16.21 20.45 -10.55
CA VAL A 358 -16.17 20.37 -9.08
C VAL A 358 -15.16 21.34 -8.49
N ARG A 359 -13.87 21.20 -8.83
CA ARG A 359 -12.79 22.00 -8.25
C ARG A 359 -12.95 23.47 -8.59
N ARG A 360 -13.28 23.81 -9.84
CA ARG A 360 -13.58 25.19 -10.25
C ARG A 360 -14.65 25.81 -9.36
N ASP A 361 -15.79 25.14 -9.19
CA ASP A 361 -16.90 25.66 -8.40
C ASP A 361 -16.50 25.87 -6.93
N GLN A 362 -15.69 24.96 -6.38
CA GLN A 362 -15.12 25.13 -5.04
C GLN A 362 -14.23 26.37 -4.95
N LEU A 363 -13.29 26.54 -5.87
CA LEU A 363 -12.38 27.69 -5.87
C LEU A 363 -13.13 29.02 -6.08
N LEU A 364 -14.16 29.06 -6.93
CA LEU A 364 -14.99 30.25 -7.13
C LEU A 364 -15.74 30.64 -5.85
N ARG A 365 -16.32 29.66 -5.13
CA ARG A 365 -16.97 29.91 -3.84
C ARG A 365 -15.98 30.37 -2.76
N TRP A 366 -14.72 29.98 -2.87
CA TRP A 366 -13.67 30.35 -1.92
C TRP A 366 -12.87 31.59 -2.33
N SER A 367 -13.13 32.19 -3.49
CA SER A 367 -12.33 33.28 -4.06
C SER A 367 -12.11 34.48 -3.13
N ASN A 368 -13.06 34.79 -2.25
CA ASN A 368 -12.90 35.85 -1.23
C ASN A 368 -11.92 35.50 -0.09
N ALA A 369 -11.54 34.22 0.03
CA ALA A 369 -10.73 33.68 1.13
C ALA A 369 -9.36 33.13 0.68
N LEU A 370 -9.11 33.00 -0.63
CA LEU A 370 -7.87 32.43 -1.15
C LEU A 370 -7.24 33.35 -2.19
N GLN A 371 -5.95 33.61 -2.04
CA GLN A 371 -5.17 34.25 -3.11
C GLN A 371 -4.96 33.24 -4.24
N PRO A 372 -5.20 33.61 -5.50
CA PRO A 372 -4.78 32.81 -6.63
C PRO A 372 -3.25 32.61 -6.62
N PRO A 373 -2.73 31.44 -7.03
CA PRO A 373 -3.45 30.23 -7.39
C PRO A 373 -3.89 29.46 -6.13
N GLY A 374 -5.11 28.91 -6.13
CA GLY A 374 -5.59 28.03 -5.05
C GLY A 374 -4.72 26.77 -4.87
N PRO A 375 -5.06 25.87 -3.92
CA PRO A 375 -4.29 24.64 -3.67
C PRO A 375 -4.09 23.83 -4.95
N ALA A 376 -2.92 23.19 -5.14
CA ALA A 376 -2.60 22.51 -6.40
C ALA A 376 -3.33 21.15 -6.59
N GLU A 377 -3.82 20.58 -5.50
CA GLU A 377 -4.43 19.26 -5.42
C GLU A 377 -5.83 19.23 -6.07
N ILE A 378 -6.15 18.19 -6.84
CA ILE A 378 -7.43 18.07 -7.53
C ILE A 378 -8.59 17.98 -6.53
N PHE A 379 -8.40 17.22 -5.45
CA PHE A 379 -9.45 16.97 -4.46
C PHE A 379 -9.33 17.92 -3.27
N LEU A 380 -10.31 18.81 -3.12
CA LEU A 380 -10.32 19.82 -2.09
C LEU A 380 -11.37 19.56 -1.00
N SER A 381 -11.07 20.04 0.20
CA SER A 381 -11.91 19.95 1.40
C SER A 381 -12.74 21.21 1.59
N GLU A 382 -14.07 21.07 1.60
CA GLU A 382 -14.99 22.18 1.93
C GLU A 382 -14.81 22.72 3.35
N LYS A 383 -14.38 21.86 4.27
CA LYS A 383 -14.22 22.23 5.68
C LYS A 383 -12.98 23.09 5.91
N THR A 384 -11.86 22.70 5.33
CA THR A 384 -10.56 23.34 5.56
C THR A 384 -10.20 24.35 4.47
N ARG A 385 -10.98 24.41 3.38
CA ARG A 385 -10.72 25.24 2.19
C ARG A 385 -9.32 25.03 1.62
N GLY A 386 -8.86 23.77 1.68
CA GLY A 386 -7.52 23.36 1.28
C GLY A 386 -7.53 21.95 0.68
N PRO A 387 -6.36 21.32 0.50
CA PRO A 387 -6.25 19.94 0.04
C PRO A 387 -7.01 18.98 0.96
N LEU A 388 -7.60 17.94 0.38
CA LEU A 388 -8.24 16.88 1.16
C LEU A 388 -7.18 16.01 1.85
N GLU A 389 -7.29 15.82 3.16
CA GLU A 389 -6.33 15.01 3.91
C GLU A 389 -6.43 13.51 3.60
N ALA A 390 -5.31 12.81 3.64
CA ALA A 390 -5.25 11.36 3.40
C ALA A 390 -6.14 10.53 4.35
N ASP A 391 -6.30 10.98 5.60
CA ASP A 391 -7.20 10.34 6.54
C ASP A 391 -8.67 10.62 6.24
N ALA A 392 -9.01 11.80 5.71
CA ALA A 392 -10.36 12.09 5.22
C ALA A 392 -10.72 11.19 4.03
N VAL A 393 -9.82 11.00 3.06
CA VAL A 393 -9.97 10.02 1.96
C VAL A 393 -10.20 8.61 2.52
N GLY A 394 -9.35 8.17 3.45
CA GLY A 394 -9.46 6.84 4.05
C GLY A 394 -10.78 6.62 4.81
N ASN A 395 -11.25 7.62 5.56
CA ASN A 395 -12.50 7.56 6.31
C ASN A 395 -13.72 7.55 5.38
N LEU A 396 -13.70 8.37 4.32
CA LEU A 396 -14.73 8.41 3.29
C LEU A 396 -14.92 7.03 2.64
N LEU A 397 -13.83 6.44 2.12
CA LEU A 397 -13.90 5.14 1.46
C LEU A 397 -14.29 4.03 2.44
N LYS A 398 -13.76 4.04 3.66
CA LYS A 398 -14.16 3.06 4.69
C LYS A 398 -15.66 3.17 5.01
N HIS A 399 -16.20 4.38 5.08
CA HIS A 399 -17.62 4.58 5.29
C HIS A 399 -18.46 3.99 4.16
N ALA A 400 -18.09 4.24 2.90
CA ALA A 400 -18.77 3.68 1.73
C ALA A 400 -18.76 2.14 1.73
N PHE A 401 -17.60 1.52 1.97
CA PHE A 401 -17.48 0.05 2.09
C PHE A 401 -18.43 -0.51 3.15
N ASN A 402 -18.47 0.09 4.34
CA ASN A 402 -19.36 -0.35 5.42
C ASN A 402 -20.85 -0.22 5.03
N LYS A 403 -21.21 0.84 4.30
CA LYS A 403 -22.58 1.12 3.87
C LYS A 403 -23.07 0.17 2.79
N CYS A 404 -22.18 -0.26 1.91
CA CYS A 404 -22.45 -1.29 0.91
C CYS A 404 -22.36 -2.72 1.47
N GLY A 405 -22.06 -2.92 2.75
CA GLY A 405 -21.89 -4.26 3.34
C GLY A 405 -20.64 -5.00 2.83
N ILE A 406 -19.67 -4.28 2.25
CA ILE A 406 -18.46 -4.86 1.65
C ILE A 406 -17.32 -4.77 2.66
N GLN A 407 -16.67 -5.90 2.94
CA GLN A 407 -15.55 -5.94 3.88
C GLN A 407 -14.31 -5.24 3.30
N GLY A 408 -13.93 -4.09 3.84
CA GLY A 408 -12.74 -3.42 3.33
C GLY A 408 -12.55 -1.96 3.71
N SER A 409 -11.74 -1.31 2.89
CA SER A 409 -11.48 0.12 2.84
C SER A 409 -10.93 0.43 1.44
N GLY A 410 -10.60 1.69 1.15
CA GLY A 410 -10.00 2.08 -0.15
C GLY A 410 -8.85 1.21 -0.63
N HIS A 411 -8.01 0.69 0.29
CA HIS A 411 -6.95 -0.26 -0.06
C HIS A 411 -7.43 -1.51 -0.82
N ARG A 412 -8.71 -1.87 -0.71
CA ARG A 412 -9.33 -2.96 -1.47
C ARG A 412 -9.68 -2.56 -2.91
N LEU A 413 -9.99 -1.29 -3.19
CA LEU A 413 -10.10 -0.77 -4.56
C LEU A 413 -8.73 -0.81 -5.26
N ARG A 414 -7.67 -0.46 -4.54
CA ARG A 414 -6.30 -0.64 -5.06
C ARG A 414 -5.92 -2.11 -5.30
N ALA A 415 -6.38 -3.03 -4.45
CA ALA A 415 -6.20 -4.46 -4.66
C ALA A 415 -6.99 -4.96 -5.89
N TYR A 416 -8.18 -4.40 -6.11
CA TYR A 416 -8.99 -4.63 -7.30
C TYR A 416 -8.25 -4.19 -8.57
N PHE A 417 -7.77 -2.94 -8.60
CA PHE A 417 -6.89 -2.44 -9.68
C PHE A 417 -5.75 -3.41 -9.99
N ALA A 418 -4.99 -3.80 -8.95
CA ALA A 418 -3.83 -4.68 -9.11
C ALA A 418 -4.20 -6.05 -9.70
N THR A 419 -5.38 -6.56 -9.35
CA THR A 419 -5.90 -7.84 -9.84
C THR A 419 -6.28 -7.74 -11.31
N LYS A 420 -7.04 -6.70 -11.70
CA LYS A 420 -7.43 -6.45 -13.10
C LYS A 420 -6.23 -6.13 -13.99
N LEU A 421 -5.27 -5.37 -13.48
CA LEU A 421 -4.01 -5.11 -14.18
C LEU A 421 -3.22 -6.41 -14.39
N ALA A 422 -3.12 -7.26 -13.36
CA ALA A 422 -2.44 -8.55 -13.48
C ALA A 422 -3.14 -9.48 -14.48
N GLU A 423 -4.47 -9.51 -14.50
CA GLU A 423 -5.28 -10.25 -15.47
C GLU A 423 -5.00 -9.80 -16.91
N ARG A 424 -5.03 -8.48 -17.18
CA ARG A 424 -4.75 -7.92 -18.51
C ARG A 424 -3.31 -8.21 -18.96
N LEU A 425 -2.33 -7.90 -18.13
CA LEU A 425 -0.91 -8.14 -18.43
C LEU A 425 -0.62 -9.64 -18.62
N TRP A 426 -1.32 -10.50 -17.87
CA TRP A 426 -1.24 -11.95 -18.07
C TRP A 426 -1.77 -12.33 -19.45
N ALA A 427 -2.96 -11.86 -19.83
CA ALA A 427 -3.55 -12.16 -21.13
C ALA A 427 -2.63 -11.75 -22.29
N GLU A 428 -2.07 -10.53 -22.23
CA GLU A 428 -1.12 -9.99 -23.21
C GLU A 428 0.16 -10.84 -23.26
N ALA A 429 0.86 -10.99 -22.14
CA ALA A 429 2.15 -11.68 -22.10
C ALA A 429 2.01 -13.19 -22.39
N PHE A 430 0.87 -13.79 -22.03
CA PHE A 430 0.57 -15.19 -22.33
C PHE A 430 0.33 -15.39 -23.82
N ALA A 431 -0.44 -14.51 -24.47
CA ALA A 431 -0.66 -14.55 -25.92
C ALA A 431 0.65 -14.30 -26.70
N ASP A 432 1.42 -13.29 -26.31
CA ASP A 432 2.72 -12.97 -26.93
C ASP A 432 3.74 -14.10 -26.79
N ASN A 433 3.63 -14.90 -25.71
CA ASN A 433 4.47 -16.07 -25.49
C ASN A 433 3.92 -17.34 -26.17
N GLY A 434 3.03 -17.20 -27.16
CA GLY A 434 2.41 -18.32 -27.87
C GLY A 434 1.64 -19.26 -26.95
N PHE A 435 0.97 -18.69 -25.94
CA PHE A 435 0.20 -19.40 -24.93
C PHE A 435 1.02 -20.42 -24.12
N ARG A 436 2.32 -20.16 -23.92
CA ARG A 436 3.18 -20.92 -23.00
C ARG A 436 3.16 -20.32 -21.60
N TRP A 437 2.83 -21.15 -20.61
CA TRP A 437 2.86 -20.75 -19.21
C TRP A 437 4.21 -21.10 -18.56
N ASP A 438 5.19 -20.23 -18.79
CA ASP A 438 6.52 -20.34 -18.19
C ASP A 438 6.79 -19.27 -17.12
N GLN A 439 7.99 -19.31 -16.53
CA GLN A 439 8.41 -18.35 -15.51
C GLN A 439 8.65 -16.94 -16.06
N ARG A 440 8.91 -16.80 -17.37
CA ARG A 440 9.17 -15.50 -18.01
C ARG A 440 7.90 -14.67 -18.04
N VAL A 441 6.76 -15.27 -18.42
CA VAL A 441 5.44 -14.60 -18.38
C VAL A 441 5.11 -14.18 -16.95
N GLU A 442 5.29 -15.08 -15.97
CA GLU A 442 5.02 -14.75 -14.56
C GLU A 442 5.88 -13.59 -14.06
N ASN A 443 7.19 -13.60 -14.34
CA ASN A 443 8.09 -12.56 -13.89
C ASN A 443 7.76 -11.21 -14.54
N PHE A 444 7.48 -11.19 -15.84
CA PHE A 444 7.04 -9.98 -16.54
C PHE A 444 5.82 -9.34 -15.88
N VAL A 445 4.76 -10.13 -15.63
CA VAL A 445 3.54 -9.60 -14.99
C VAL A 445 3.83 -9.13 -13.57
N LEU A 446 4.63 -9.87 -12.80
CA LEU A 446 5.00 -9.50 -11.43
C LEU A 446 5.77 -8.18 -11.37
N ASP A 447 6.70 -7.96 -12.29
CA ASP A 447 7.51 -6.74 -12.37
C ASP A 447 6.64 -5.55 -12.73
N ARG A 448 5.77 -5.68 -13.75
CA ARG A 448 4.86 -4.61 -14.17
C ARG A 448 3.80 -4.26 -13.13
N VAL A 449 3.27 -5.25 -12.42
CA VAL A 449 2.36 -5.00 -11.28
C VAL A 449 3.11 -4.34 -10.13
N ALA A 450 4.35 -4.75 -9.84
CA ALA A 450 5.17 -4.12 -8.81
C ALA A 450 5.47 -2.65 -9.16
N GLU A 451 5.84 -2.36 -10.40
CA GLU A 451 6.08 -1.02 -10.94
C GLU A 451 4.85 -0.12 -10.77
N ALA A 452 3.68 -0.53 -11.27
CA ALA A 452 2.44 0.24 -11.16
C ALA A 452 2.03 0.50 -9.69
N LEU A 453 2.28 -0.46 -8.80
CA LEU A 453 2.03 -0.32 -7.36
C LEU A 453 3.15 0.42 -6.61
N GLY A 454 4.26 0.78 -7.24
CA GLY A 454 5.38 1.43 -6.55
C GLY A 454 6.00 0.54 -5.49
N HIS A 455 6.12 -0.75 -5.78
CA HIS A 455 6.94 -1.67 -5.02
C HIS A 455 8.33 -1.71 -5.63
N ALA A 456 9.38 -1.59 -4.82
CA ALA A 456 10.77 -1.64 -5.30
C ALA A 456 11.15 -2.98 -5.94
N LYS A 457 10.42 -4.05 -5.62
CA LYS A 457 10.57 -5.40 -6.19
C LYS A 457 9.24 -6.17 -6.11
N PRO A 458 9.04 -7.22 -6.92
CA PRO A 458 7.93 -8.14 -6.74
C PRO A 458 7.84 -8.66 -5.31
N THR A 459 6.64 -8.57 -4.73
CA THR A 459 6.36 -9.04 -3.37
C THR A 459 5.43 -10.25 -3.39
N THR A 460 5.28 -10.91 -2.24
CA THR A 460 4.24 -11.93 -2.04
C THR A 460 2.84 -11.39 -2.31
N THR A 461 2.62 -10.08 -2.11
CA THR A 461 1.38 -9.38 -2.46
C THR A 461 1.18 -9.30 -3.98
N CYS A 462 2.21 -8.97 -4.76
CA CYS A 462 2.11 -8.98 -6.24
C CYS A 462 1.76 -10.38 -6.75
N ARG A 463 2.40 -11.42 -6.20
CA ARG A 463 2.10 -12.81 -6.55
C ARG A 463 0.68 -13.21 -6.16
N HIS A 464 0.17 -12.72 -5.04
CA HIS A 464 -1.22 -12.92 -4.69
C HIS A 464 -2.18 -12.33 -5.74
N TYR A 465 -1.93 -11.11 -6.23
CA TYR A 465 -2.77 -10.50 -7.27
C TYR A 465 -2.65 -11.20 -8.62
N LEU A 466 -1.45 -11.66 -8.99
CA LEU A 466 -1.28 -12.50 -10.18
C LEU A 466 -2.05 -13.82 -10.06
N ASP A 467 -2.06 -14.47 -8.88
CA ASP A 467 -2.90 -15.66 -8.67
C ASP A 467 -4.38 -15.33 -8.87
N LEU A 468 -4.87 -14.21 -8.33
CA LEU A 468 -6.26 -13.77 -8.50
C LEU A 468 -6.58 -13.45 -9.98
N GLY A 469 -5.70 -12.71 -10.67
CA GLY A 469 -5.88 -12.34 -12.07
C GLY A 469 -5.89 -13.56 -13.00
N ARG A 470 -5.03 -14.56 -12.74
CA ARG A 470 -5.08 -15.84 -13.48
C ARG A 470 -6.35 -16.63 -13.20
N MET A 471 -6.83 -16.63 -11.96
CA MET A 471 -8.12 -17.26 -11.62
C MET A 471 -9.26 -16.58 -12.37
N ALA A 472 -9.25 -15.26 -12.52
CA ALA A 472 -10.23 -14.53 -13.33
C ALA A 472 -10.11 -14.87 -14.82
N TYR A 473 -8.90 -14.79 -15.38
CA TYR A 473 -8.62 -15.08 -16.80
C TYR A 473 -9.07 -16.49 -17.21
N PHE A 474 -8.66 -17.51 -16.45
CA PHE A 474 -9.06 -18.89 -16.72
C PHE A 474 -10.44 -19.24 -16.15
N LYS A 475 -11.15 -18.30 -15.49
CA LYS A 475 -12.42 -18.59 -14.81
C LYS A 475 -12.33 -19.81 -13.89
N THR A 476 -11.27 -19.88 -13.07
CA THR A 476 -11.07 -20.98 -12.10
C THR A 476 -11.28 -20.52 -10.66
N GLY A 477 -12.00 -21.29 -9.85
CA GLY A 477 -12.30 -20.97 -8.45
C GLY A 477 -11.20 -21.29 -7.43
N SER A 478 -10.09 -21.92 -7.82
CA SER A 478 -9.08 -22.39 -6.85
C SER A 478 -7.63 -22.44 -7.35
N LYS A 479 -6.68 -22.34 -6.42
CA LYS A 479 -5.23 -22.50 -6.71
C LYS A 479 -4.87 -23.92 -7.16
N SER A 480 -5.61 -24.94 -6.74
CA SER A 480 -5.43 -26.30 -7.23
C SER A 480 -5.82 -26.41 -8.70
N ALA A 481 -6.95 -25.80 -9.10
CA ALA A 481 -7.37 -25.73 -10.50
C ALA A 481 -6.34 -24.97 -11.35
N LEU A 482 -5.78 -23.84 -10.86
CA LEU A 482 -4.70 -23.16 -11.56
C LEU A 482 -3.44 -24.01 -11.76
N ARG A 483 -3.07 -24.84 -10.77
CA ARG A 483 -1.92 -25.75 -10.92
C ARG A 483 -2.19 -26.80 -11.99
N ALA A 484 -3.38 -27.41 -11.98
CA ALA A 484 -3.79 -28.35 -13.01
C ALA A 484 -3.78 -27.70 -14.41
N MET A 485 -4.36 -26.50 -14.52
CA MET A 485 -4.38 -25.71 -15.76
C MET A 485 -2.97 -25.46 -16.30
N ARG A 486 -2.02 -25.05 -15.45
CA ARG A 486 -0.63 -24.86 -15.87
C ARG A 486 -0.02 -26.11 -16.50
N HIS A 487 -0.29 -27.29 -15.94
CA HIS A 487 0.21 -28.54 -16.50
C HIS A 487 -0.42 -28.84 -17.86
N VAL A 488 -1.74 -28.66 -17.99
CA VAL A 488 -2.47 -28.87 -19.25
C VAL A 488 -1.96 -27.91 -20.33
N VAL A 489 -1.92 -26.61 -20.05
CA VAL A 489 -1.43 -25.57 -20.97
C VAL A 489 -0.02 -25.88 -21.46
N ASN A 490 0.89 -26.27 -20.55
CA ASN A 490 2.27 -26.55 -20.94
C ASN A 490 2.43 -27.86 -21.71
N ALA A 491 1.67 -28.90 -21.38
CA ALA A 491 1.62 -30.12 -22.18
C ALA A 491 1.15 -29.80 -23.60
N MET A 492 0.08 -29.01 -23.72
CA MET A 492 -0.48 -28.62 -25.02
C MET A 492 0.43 -27.72 -25.84
N ALA A 493 1.09 -26.76 -25.21
CA ALA A 493 2.03 -25.87 -25.87
C ALA A 493 3.31 -26.60 -26.36
N ALA A 494 3.60 -27.80 -25.82
CA ALA A 494 4.61 -28.69 -26.36
C ALA A 494 4.16 -29.41 -27.64
N HIS A 495 2.83 -29.55 -27.85
CA HIS A 495 2.26 -30.34 -28.93
C HIS A 495 1.64 -29.53 -30.08
N HIS A 496 1.45 -28.21 -29.95
CA HIS A 496 0.77 -27.40 -30.99
C HIS A 496 1.41 -26.05 -31.30
N ARG A 497 1.27 -25.63 -32.56
CA ARG A 497 1.62 -24.28 -33.07
C ARG A 497 0.39 -23.39 -33.36
N ARG A 498 -0.85 -23.84 -33.05
CA ARG A 498 -2.10 -23.19 -33.53
C ARG A 498 -3.30 -23.26 -32.56
N ILE A 499 -3.10 -23.13 -31.24
CA ILE A 499 -4.24 -23.16 -30.30
C ILE A 499 -4.80 -21.74 -30.12
N PRO A 500 -6.11 -21.49 -30.38
CA PRO A 500 -6.74 -20.19 -30.17
C PRO A 500 -7.08 -19.94 -28.68
N PRO A 501 -7.24 -18.67 -28.24
CA PRO A 501 -7.59 -18.32 -26.85
C PRO A 501 -8.85 -19.00 -26.30
N GLU A 502 -9.90 -19.12 -27.12
CA GLU A 502 -11.19 -19.71 -26.75
C GLU A 502 -11.06 -21.16 -26.28
N PHE A 503 -10.11 -21.89 -26.86
CA PHE A 503 -9.81 -23.26 -26.47
C PHE A 503 -9.40 -23.34 -24.99
N TYR A 504 -8.57 -22.41 -24.50
CA TYR A 504 -8.13 -22.40 -23.11
C TYR A 504 -9.26 -22.08 -22.13
N ALA A 505 -10.23 -21.26 -22.54
CA ALA A 505 -11.43 -21.00 -21.75
C ALA A 505 -12.27 -22.27 -21.58
N ASN A 506 -12.44 -23.05 -22.65
CA ASN A 506 -13.19 -24.30 -22.63
C ASN A 506 -12.51 -25.38 -21.77
N VAL A 507 -11.18 -25.50 -21.87
CA VAL A 507 -10.41 -26.40 -21.00
C VAL A 507 -10.57 -26.04 -19.53
N ALA A 508 -10.63 -24.74 -19.21
CA ALA A 508 -10.78 -24.30 -17.84
C ALA A 508 -12.15 -24.64 -17.26
N GLU A 509 -13.20 -24.46 -18.05
CA GLU A 509 -14.54 -24.93 -17.70
C GLU A 509 -14.58 -26.44 -17.46
N LEU A 510 -13.88 -27.23 -18.28
CA LEU A 510 -13.80 -28.68 -18.12
C LEU A 510 -13.04 -29.09 -16.85
N VAL A 511 -11.95 -28.39 -16.51
CA VAL A 511 -11.21 -28.58 -15.24
C VAL A 511 -12.08 -28.26 -14.03
N GLU A 512 -12.87 -27.18 -14.08
CA GLU A 512 -13.79 -26.83 -13.00
C GLU A 512 -14.88 -27.89 -12.81
N ARG A 513 -15.55 -28.30 -13.90
CA ARG A 513 -16.62 -29.31 -13.88
C ARG A 513 -16.16 -30.65 -13.30
N ARG A 514 -14.92 -31.05 -13.60
CA ARG A 514 -14.36 -32.35 -13.18
C ARG A 514 -13.73 -32.32 -11.78
N GLY A 515 -13.43 -31.13 -11.24
CA GLY A 515 -12.86 -30.93 -9.92
C GLY A 515 -11.36 -31.22 -9.82
N ALA A 516 -10.73 -30.68 -8.76
CA ALA A 516 -9.31 -30.87 -8.47
C ALA A 516 -9.04 -32.28 -7.92
N GLY A 517 -9.01 -33.29 -8.79
CA GLY A 517 -8.74 -34.67 -8.40
C GLY A 517 -8.67 -35.69 -9.55
N VAL A 518 -9.10 -35.31 -10.75
CA VAL A 518 -8.99 -36.18 -11.93
C VAL A 518 -7.52 -36.27 -12.37
N PRO A 519 -6.98 -37.48 -12.60
CA PRO A 519 -5.64 -37.66 -13.15
C PRO A 519 -5.48 -36.89 -14.46
N ILE A 520 -4.36 -36.20 -14.63
CA ILE A 520 -4.12 -35.31 -15.77
C ILE A 520 -4.28 -36.02 -17.12
N ASP A 521 -3.89 -37.29 -17.19
CA ASP A 521 -3.99 -38.10 -18.40
C ASP A 521 -5.45 -38.36 -18.78
N ALA A 522 -6.34 -38.52 -17.81
CA ALA A 522 -7.77 -38.68 -18.06
C ALA A 522 -8.42 -37.36 -18.53
N LEU A 523 -7.92 -36.23 -18.02
CA LEU A 523 -8.36 -34.90 -18.45
C LEU A 523 -7.90 -34.59 -19.88
N LEU A 524 -6.61 -34.85 -20.19
CA LEU A 524 -6.05 -34.69 -21.52
C LEU A 524 -6.71 -35.63 -22.53
N LYS A 525 -6.94 -36.88 -22.15
CA LYS A 525 -7.68 -37.85 -22.95
C LYS A 525 -9.09 -37.36 -23.25
N ALA A 526 -9.82 -36.85 -22.25
CA ALA A 526 -11.15 -36.30 -22.46
C ALA A 526 -11.16 -35.07 -23.38
N ILE A 527 -10.16 -34.19 -23.28
CA ILE A 527 -10.02 -33.02 -24.16
C ILE A 527 -9.72 -33.46 -25.60
N LEU A 528 -8.90 -34.49 -25.79
CA LEU A 528 -8.53 -35.01 -27.11
C LEU A 528 -9.63 -35.89 -27.74
N GLU A 529 -10.49 -36.50 -26.92
CA GLU A 529 -11.62 -37.34 -27.36
C GLU A 529 -12.92 -36.54 -27.56
N ASP A 530 -12.98 -35.30 -27.09
CA ASP A 530 -14.14 -34.44 -27.27
C ASP A 530 -14.25 -34.00 -28.75
N PRO A 531 -15.37 -34.32 -29.45
CA PRO A 531 -15.51 -34.11 -30.89
C PRO A 531 -15.31 -32.66 -31.33
N ASP A 532 -15.58 -31.69 -30.45
CA ASP A 532 -15.42 -30.27 -30.72
C ASP A 532 -13.92 -29.86 -30.78
N TYR A 533 -13.02 -30.73 -30.32
CA TYR A 533 -11.58 -30.50 -30.21
C TYR A 533 -10.73 -31.53 -30.97
N ALA A 534 -11.36 -32.45 -31.68
CA ALA A 534 -10.68 -33.39 -32.55
C ALA A 534 -9.90 -32.59 -33.61
N VAL A 535 -8.56 -32.67 -33.56
CA VAL A 535 -7.70 -32.10 -34.59
C VAL A 535 -8.14 -32.72 -35.92
N PRO A 536 -8.51 -31.93 -36.94
CA PRO A 536 -8.86 -32.48 -38.24
C PRO A 536 -7.73 -33.39 -38.69
N SER A 537 -8.01 -34.68 -38.84
CA SER A 537 -7.02 -35.63 -39.32
C SER A 537 -6.52 -35.08 -40.65
N THR A 538 -5.27 -34.63 -40.69
CA THR A 538 -4.62 -34.21 -41.93
C THR A 538 -4.36 -35.46 -42.76
N THR A 539 -5.42 -36.01 -43.34
CA THR A 539 -5.39 -36.95 -44.46
C THR A 539 -5.17 -36.14 -45.73
N THR A 540 -3.97 -35.57 -45.85
CA THR A 540 -3.40 -35.21 -47.15
C THR A 540 -1.93 -35.51 -47.08
N SER A 541 -1.58 -36.65 -47.69
CA SER A 541 -0.22 -37.15 -47.91
C SER A 541 0.53 -36.24 -48.88
N GLY A 542 0.97 -35.09 -48.39
CA GLY A 542 1.96 -34.26 -49.06
C GLY A 542 3.00 -33.88 -48.03
N SER A 543 4.19 -34.49 -48.10
CA SER A 543 5.34 -34.06 -47.29
C SER A 543 5.54 -32.55 -47.48
N PRO A 544 5.37 -31.73 -46.43
CA PRO A 544 5.78 -30.34 -46.54
C PRO A 544 7.32 -30.33 -46.62
N ALA A 545 7.84 -29.66 -47.65
CA ALA A 545 9.28 -29.42 -47.78
C ALA A 545 9.83 -28.83 -46.47
N PRO A 546 11.09 -29.13 -46.10
CA PRO A 546 11.72 -28.52 -44.94
C PRO A 546 11.71 -27.00 -45.11
N PHE A 547 10.89 -26.32 -44.31
CA PHE A 547 10.84 -24.87 -44.27
C PHE A 547 12.15 -24.36 -43.64
N SER A 548 12.90 -23.62 -44.46
CA SER A 548 14.01 -22.77 -44.03
C SER A 548 13.60 -21.88 -42.85
N PHE A 549 14.45 -21.79 -41.84
CA PHE A 549 14.34 -20.88 -40.67
C PHE A 549 14.57 -19.41 -41.08
N GLY A 550 13.88 -18.92 -42.11
CA GLY A 550 14.08 -17.58 -42.70
C GLY A 550 12.99 -16.56 -42.37
N ASP A 551 11.73 -16.97 -42.24
CA ASP A 551 10.61 -16.02 -42.25
C ASP A 551 9.71 -16.14 -41.00
N ALA A 552 10.23 -15.68 -39.87
CA ALA A 552 9.36 -15.04 -38.89
C ALA A 552 9.23 -13.57 -39.33
N PRO A 553 8.03 -12.95 -39.33
CA PRO A 553 7.94 -11.51 -39.52
C PRO A 553 8.70 -10.83 -38.38
N PHE A 554 9.92 -10.37 -38.67
CA PHE A 554 10.66 -9.48 -37.80
C PHE A 554 9.88 -8.17 -37.73
N LEU A 555 9.42 -7.84 -36.52
CA LEU A 555 8.97 -6.50 -36.20
C LEU A 555 10.21 -5.59 -36.31
N HIS A 556 10.35 -4.88 -37.44
CA HIS A 556 11.39 -3.86 -37.59
C HIS A 556 11.10 -2.73 -36.61
N ILE A 557 11.81 -2.71 -35.49
CA ILE A 557 11.94 -1.52 -34.65
C ILE A 557 12.83 -0.55 -35.45
N VAL A 558 12.21 0.44 -36.07
CA VAL A 558 12.91 1.58 -36.65
C VAL A 558 13.48 2.40 -35.49
N PRO A 559 14.81 2.63 -35.39
CA PRO A 559 15.34 3.57 -34.41
C PRO A 559 14.85 4.97 -34.79
N ALA A 560 14.29 5.68 -33.79
CA ALA A 560 13.98 7.09 -33.93
C ALA A 560 15.24 7.83 -34.36
N LYS A 561 15.18 8.48 -35.53
CA LYS A 561 16.18 9.49 -35.90
C LYS A 561 15.97 10.71 -35.00
N GLU A 562 17.10 11.25 -34.55
CA GLU A 562 17.25 12.50 -33.79
C GLU A 562 16.52 13.69 -34.42
#